data_AF-A0A370L8J7-F1
#
_entry.id   AF-A0A370L8J7-F1
#
_cell.length_a   1.000
_cell.length_b   1.000
_cell.length_c   1.000
_cell.angle_alpha   90.00
_cell.angle_beta   90.00
_cell.angle_gamma   90.00
#
_symmetry.space_group_name_H-M   'P 1'
#
loop_
_entity.id
_entity.type
_entity.pdbx_description
1 polymer ?
#
loop_
_entity_poly.entity_id
_entity_poly.type
_entity_poly.pdbx_seq_one_letter_code
_entity_poly.pdbx_strand_id
1 'polypeptide(L)'
;MLAAPAFAQTPVAPSEKPASPEVASCKSTALTTIAAKEPEIKDIFIDEDGLTIAISETKVEDTPITRIIMGEAYLRTDRSDKPRRFLCLLGEKGKVLLTFFTQR
;
A
#
# COMPACT_ATOMS: atom_id res chain seq x y z
N MET A 1 -37.78 -24.35 -31.22
CA MET A 1 -36.92 -24.35 -30.02
C MET A 1 -36.08 -23.07 -30.06
N LEU A 2 -36.15 -22.24 -29.01
CA LEU A 2 -35.46 -20.94 -28.95
C LEU A 2 -33.97 -21.15 -28.64
N ALA A 3 -33.09 -20.53 -29.44
CA ALA A 3 -31.66 -20.45 -29.14
C ALA A 3 -31.40 -19.23 -28.23
N ALA A 4 -30.87 -19.46 -27.03
CA ALA A 4 -30.44 -18.41 -26.11
C ALA A 4 -29.08 -17.84 -26.54
N PRO A 5 -28.82 -16.53 -26.37
CA PRO A 5 -27.49 -15.98 -26.61
C PRO A 5 -26.57 -16.36 -25.45
N ALA A 6 -25.40 -16.92 -25.78
CA ALA A 6 -24.32 -17.14 -24.84
C ALA A 6 -23.80 -15.78 -24.35
N PHE A 7 -23.89 -15.53 -23.04
CA PHE A 7 -23.19 -14.42 -22.40
C PHE A 7 -21.69 -14.70 -22.48
N ALA A 8 -20.98 -13.93 -23.30
CA ALA A 8 -19.52 -13.90 -23.30
C ALA A 8 -19.05 -13.38 -21.94
N GLN A 9 -18.34 -14.22 -21.19
CA GLN A 9 -17.62 -13.80 -19.99
C GLN A 9 -16.43 -12.97 -20.44
N THR A 10 -16.53 -11.64 -20.33
CA THR A 10 -15.35 -10.77 -20.41
C THR A 10 -14.41 -11.12 -19.26
N PRO A 11 -13.15 -11.48 -19.51
CA PRO A 11 -12.16 -11.59 -18.44
C PRO A 11 -11.98 -10.19 -17.86
N VAL A 12 -12.36 -10.00 -16.60
CA VAL A 12 -11.95 -8.82 -15.84
C VAL A 12 -10.44 -8.96 -15.67
N ALA A 13 -9.68 -8.33 -16.57
CA ALA A 13 -8.24 -8.23 -16.44
C ALA A 13 -7.92 -7.64 -15.05
N PRO A 14 -6.96 -8.20 -14.29
CA PRO A 14 -6.42 -7.53 -13.12
C PRO A 14 -5.94 -6.17 -13.60
N SER A 15 -6.56 -5.11 -13.09
CA SER A 15 -6.13 -3.75 -13.38
C SER A 15 -4.79 -3.58 -12.67
N GLU A 16 -3.69 -3.87 -13.37
CA GLU A 16 -2.34 -3.40 -13.05
C GLU A 16 -2.42 -1.87 -13.08
N LYS A 17 -2.79 -1.28 -11.94
CA LYS A 17 -2.79 0.17 -11.79
C LYS A 17 -1.33 0.59 -11.64
N PRO A 18 -0.86 1.54 -12.47
CA PRO A 18 0.40 2.22 -12.22
C PRO A 18 0.41 2.69 -10.77
N ALA A 19 1.55 2.56 -10.08
CA ALA A 19 1.74 2.96 -8.69
C ALA A 19 0.97 4.25 -8.40
N SER A 20 -0.16 4.11 -7.70
CA SER A 20 -1.10 5.22 -7.57
C SER A 20 -0.42 6.35 -6.77
N PRO A 21 -0.80 7.62 -6.96
CA PRO A 21 -0.23 8.73 -6.18
C PRO A 21 -0.35 8.52 -4.64
N GLU A 22 -1.28 7.65 -4.24
CA GLU A 22 -1.44 7.18 -2.86
C GLU A 22 -0.24 6.35 -2.39
N VAL A 23 0.31 5.46 -3.23
CA VAL A 23 1.52 4.67 -2.96
C VAL A 23 2.72 5.58 -2.74
N ALA A 24 2.92 6.59 -3.60
CA ALA A 24 4.01 7.55 -3.46
C ALA A 24 3.91 8.35 -2.15
N SER A 25 2.70 8.76 -1.77
CA SER A 25 2.42 9.47 -0.51
C SER A 25 2.70 8.58 0.70
N CYS A 26 2.27 7.31 0.64
CA CYS A 26 2.58 6.31 1.65
C CYS A 26 4.08 6.07 1.77
N LYS A 27 4.80 5.94 0.64
CA LYS A 27 6.26 5.75 0.60
C LYS A 27 7.03 6.90 1.26
N SER A 28 6.69 8.14 0.90
CA SER A 28 7.32 9.33 1.49
C SER A 28 7.10 9.40 3.00
N THR A 29 5.87 9.12 3.44
CA THR A 29 5.52 9.11 4.86
C THR A 29 6.22 7.96 5.59
N ALA A 30 6.32 6.79 4.96
CA ALA A 30 7.00 5.61 5.48
C ALA A 30 8.50 5.89 5.68
N LEU A 31 9.16 6.50 4.69
CA LEU A 31 10.57 6.90 4.77
C LEU A 31 10.82 7.87 5.92
N THR A 32 9.99 8.90 6.02
CA THR A 32 10.09 9.90 7.10
C THR A 32 9.87 9.27 8.48
N THR A 33 8.87 8.40 8.60
CA THR A 33 8.51 7.75 9.87
C THR A 33 9.61 6.80 10.35
N ILE A 34 10.21 6.04 9.43
CA ILE A 34 11.28 5.12 9.82
C ILE A 34 12.58 5.86 10.09
N ALA A 35 12.93 6.88 9.29
CA ALA A 35 14.15 7.65 9.49
C ALA A 35 14.14 8.36 10.85
N ALA A 36 12.96 8.75 11.34
CA ALA A 36 12.79 9.31 12.69
C ALA A 36 13.03 8.29 13.82
N LYS A 37 12.79 6.99 13.58
CA LYS A 37 13.00 5.90 14.57
C LYS A 37 14.38 5.26 14.46
N GLU A 38 14.88 5.09 13.24
CA GLU A 38 16.10 4.37 12.89
C GLU A 38 16.90 5.22 11.89
N PRO A 39 17.76 6.15 12.36
CA PRO A 39 18.54 7.04 11.48
C PRO A 39 19.62 6.31 10.67
N GLU A 40 19.92 5.05 10.99
CA GLU A 40 20.83 4.19 10.21
C GLU A 40 20.24 3.76 8.85
N ILE A 41 18.93 3.97 8.64
CA ILE A 41 18.24 3.66 7.39
C ILE A 41 18.42 4.80 6.41
N LYS A 42 19.28 4.59 5.41
CA LYS A 42 19.61 5.61 4.39
C LYS A 42 18.59 5.63 3.25
N ASP A 43 17.97 4.49 2.96
CA ASP A 43 17.00 4.37 1.88
C ASP A 43 16.01 3.23 2.16
N ILE A 44 14.78 3.35 1.62
CA ILE A 44 13.75 2.31 1.67
C ILE A 44 13.28 2.03 0.26
N PHE A 45 13.43 0.76 -0.14
CA PHE A 45 12.80 0.25 -1.34
C PHE A 45 11.47 -0.40 -0.98
N ILE A 46 10.37 0.17 -1.45
CA ILE A 46 9.06 -0.48 -1.36
C ILE A 46 8.90 -1.33 -2.61
N ASP A 47 8.60 -2.61 -2.41
CA ASP A 47 8.23 -3.51 -3.49
C ASP A 47 6.83 -3.14 -3.98
N GLU A 48 6.77 -2.48 -5.13
CA GLU A 48 5.52 -2.01 -5.74
C GLU A 48 4.70 -3.19 -6.31
N ASP A 49 5.35 -4.28 -6.70
CA ASP A 49 4.71 -5.48 -7.25
C ASP A 49 4.06 -6.30 -6.14
N GLY A 50 4.65 -6.27 -4.93
CA GLY A 50 4.11 -6.88 -3.72
C GLY A 50 3.01 -6.06 -3.02
N LEU A 51 2.61 -4.90 -3.56
CA LEU A 51 1.62 -4.04 -2.90
C LEU A 51 0.20 -4.59 -3.03
N THR A 52 -0.45 -4.70 -1.88
CA THR A 52 -1.88 -4.92 -1.79
C THR A 52 -2.58 -3.60 -1.45
N ILE A 53 -3.45 -3.14 -2.35
CA ILE A 53 -4.29 -1.97 -2.14
C ILE A 53 -5.72 -2.44 -1.89
N ALA A 54 -6.19 -2.30 -0.65
CA ALA A 54 -7.57 -2.56 -0.29
C ALA A 54 -8.37 -1.25 -0.25
N ILE A 55 -9.56 -1.25 -0.85
CA ILE A 55 -10.54 -0.18 -0.68
C ILE A 55 -11.26 -0.45 0.63
N SER A 56 -11.42 0.59 1.45
CA SER A 56 -12.12 0.51 2.72
C SER A 56 -13.22 1.56 2.77
N GLU A 57 -14.36 1.19 3.36
CA GLU A 57 -15.47 2.10 3.65
C GLU A 57 -15.62 2.27 5.17
N THR A 58 -14.56 1.94 5.92
CA THR A 58 -14.57 2.00 7.38
C THR A 58 -14.16 3.38 7.88
N LYS A 59 -14.36 3.61 9.17
CA LYS A 59 -13.85 4.78 9.88
C LYS A 59 -13.26 4.36 11.21
N VAL A 60 -12.19 5.03 11.62
CA VAL A 60 -11.68 4.95 12.99
C VAL A 60 -12.18 6.17 13.71
N GLU A 61 -13.05 5.95 14.70
CA GLU A 61 -13.84 7.01 15.35
C GLU A 61 -14.64 7.82 14.32
N ASP A 62 -14.21 9.05 14.04
CA ASP A 62 -14.82 9.95 13.05
C ASP A 62 -13.97 10.13 11.79
N THR A 63 -12.81 9.46 11.71
CA THR A 63 -11.90 9.58 10.56
C THR A 63 -12.15 8.45 9.56
N PRO A 64 -12.70 8.73 8.37
CA PRO A 64 -12.90 7.72 7.34
C PRO A 64 -11.57 7.23 6.78
N ILE A 65 -11.45 5.91 6.63
CA ILE A 65 -10.34 5.23 5.95
C ILE A 65 -10.89 4.77 4.61
N THR A 66 -10.37 5.36 3.54
CA THR A 66 -10.84 5.07 2.18
C THR A 66 -10.00 3.98 1.51
N ARG A 67 -8.71 3.86 1.87
CA ARG A 67 -7.80 2.86 1.33
C ARG A 67 -6.78 2.40 2.35
N ILE A 68 -6.37 1.15 2.22
CA ILE A 68 -5.33 0.51 3.02
C ILE A 68 -4.30 -0.06 2.05
N ILE A 69 -3.06 0.39 2.16
CA ILE A 69 -1.94 -0.12 1.36
C ILE A 69 -1.07 -0.95 2.28
N MET A 70 -0.84 -2.20 1.90
CA MET A 70 0.06 -3.12 2.58
C MET A 70 1.12 -3.59 1.62
N GLY A 71 2.34 -3.78 2.10
CA GLY A 71 3.41 -4.29 1.25
C GLY A 71 4.68 -4.58 1.99
N GLU A 72 5.71 -4.94 1.25
CA GLU A 72 7.04 -5.20 1.78
C GLU A 72 7.97 -4.02 1.46
N ALA A 73 8.70 -3.60 2.48
CA ALA A 73 9.67 -2.52 2.43
C ALA A 73 11.04 -3.06 2.83
N TYR A 74 11.98 -2.95 1.92
CA TYR A 74 13.37 -3.33 2.09
C TYR A 74 14.15 -2.12 2.57
N LEU A 75 14.77 -2.26 3.72
CA LEU A 75 15.52 -1.21 4.37
C LEU A 75 16.97 -1.33 3.94
N ARG A 76 17.48 -0.34 3.20
CA ARG A 76 18.91 -0.28 2.89
C ARG A 76 19.64 0.29 4.08
N THR A 77 20.21 -0.61 4.87
CA THR A 77 21.06 -0.29 6.01
C THR A 77 22.41 -0.96 5.86
N ASP A 78 23.38 -0.48 6.60
CA ASP A 78 24.74 -1.04 6.63
C ASP A 78 24.79 -2.43 7.28
N ARG A 79 23.69 -2.88 7.93
CA ARG A 79 23.65 -4.10 8.77
C ARG A 79 22.50 -5.08 8.48
N SER A 80 21.48 -4.72 7.70
CA SER A 80 20.31 -5.57 7.50
C SER A 80 19.49 -5.15 6.29
N ASP A 81 19.21 -6.12 5.41
CA ASP A 81 18.35 -6.00 4.22
C ASP A 81 17.03 -6.79 4.40
N LYS A 82 16.60 -7.00 5.66
CA LYS A 82 15.40 -7.80 5.95
C LYS A 82 14.14 -7.03 5.51
N PRO A 83 13.26 -7.64 4.71
CA PRO A 83 11.98 -7.04 4.34
C PRO A 83 11.12 -6.85 5.59
N ARG A 84 10.64 -5.63 5.81
CA ARG A 84 9.62 -5.30 6.81
C ARG A 84 8.30 -5.09 6.10
N ARG A 85 7.23 -5.67 6.63
CA ARG A 85 5.89 -5.34 6.12
C ARG A 85 5.49 -3.97 6.63
N PHE A 86 5.02 -3.12 5.72
CA PHE A 86 4.48 -1.81 6.06
C PHE A 86 2.98 -1.80 5.76
N LEU A 87 2.25 -1.01 6.55
CA LEU A 87 0.84 -0.74 6.36
C LEU A 87 0.63 0.77 6.38
N CYS A 88 -0.10 1.29 5.39
CA CYS A 88 -0.43 2.69 5.24
C CYS A 88 -1.95 2.84 5.11
N LEU A 89 -2.53 3.63 6.02
CA LEU A 89 -3.94 3.99 6.02
C LEU A 89 -4.11 5.34 5.33
N LEU A 90 -4.99 5.39 4.34
CA LEU A 90 -5.35 6.60 3.62
C LEU A 90 -6.78 6.99 3.95
N GLY A 91 -6.98 8.26 4.26
CA GLY A 91 -8.27 8.84 4.52
C GLY A 91 -8.86 9.49 3.27
N GLU A 92 -9.76 10.44 3.49
CA GLU A 92 -10.31 11.25 2.42
C GLU A 92 -9.21 11.99 1.64
N LYS A 93 -9.45 12.16 0.34
CA LYS A 93 -8.57 12.90 -0.58
C LYS A 93 -7.14 12.33 -0.66
N GLY A 94 -6.95 11.05 -0.34
CA GLY A 94 -5.64 10.40 -0.39
C GLY A 94 -4.66 10.86 0.70
N LYS A 95 -5.15 11.49 1.77
CA LYS A 95 -4.33 11.89 2.90
C LYS A 95 -3.86 10.66 3.66
N VAL A 96 -2.54 10.53 3.87
CA VAL A 96 -1.99 9.49 4.74
C VAL A 96 -2.38 9.81 6.19
N LEU A 97 -3.13 8.92 6.81
CA LEU A 97 -3.56 9.03 8.21
C LEU A 97 -2.52 8.43 9.14
N LEU A 98 -2.03 7.25 8.79
CA LEU A 98 -1.09 6.50 9.60
C LEU A 98 -0.26 5.57 8.72
N THR A 99 1.03 5.49 9.02
CA THR A 99 1.92 4.50 8.43
C THR A 99 2.71 3.83 9.54
N PHE A 100 2.77 2.51 9.53
CA PHE A 100 3.59 1.76 10.47
C PHE A 100 4.27 0.57 9.80
N PHE A 101 5.40 0.17 10.39
CA PHE A 101 6.15 -0.99 9.97
C PHE A 101 6.03 -2.06 11.03
N THR A 102 5.81 -3.29 10.58
CA THR A 102 5.91 -4.46 11.44
C THR A 102 7.37 -4.71 11.80
N GLN A 103 7.62 -4.96 13.09
CA GLN A 103 8.89 -5.48 13.58
C GLN A 103 8.75 -6.99 13.72
N ARG A 104 9.76 -7.74 13.29
CA ARG A 104 9.89 -9.18 13.55
C ARG A 104 10.84 -9.41 14.70
#